data_AF-A0A925GWS0-F1
#
_entry.id   AF-A0A925GWS0-F1
#
_cell.length_a   1.000
_cell.length_b   1.000
_cell.length_c   1.000
_cell.angle_alpha   90.00
_cell.angle_beta   90.00
_cell.angle_gamma   90.00
#
_symmetry.space_group_name_H-M   'P 1'
#
loop_
_entity.id
_entity.type
_entity.pdbx_description
1 polymer ?
#
loop_
_entity_poly.entity_id
_entity_poly.type
_entity_poly.pdbx_seq_one_letter_code
_entity_poly.pdbx_strand_id
1 'polypeptide(L)' 'MATLAIMEPQVTLLHRISNIVSSERSLDEMLGEIIGLTVQVTDCDACLVYLIEKETGDIVLRASQVP' A
#
# COMPACT_ATOMS: atom_id res chain seq x y z
N MET A 1 -17.24 6.05 -24.08
CA MET A 1 -16.59 4.72 -24.25
C MET A 1 -15.41 4.61 -23.27
N ALA A 2 -15.65 4.33 -21.98
CA ALA A 2 -14.56 4.22 -20.99
C ALA A 2 -14.90 3.25 -19.83
N THR A 3 -15.62 2.16 -20.13
CA THR A 3 -16.05 1.19 -19.08
C THR A 3 -15.49 -0.22 -19.31
N LEU A 4 -14.72 -0.46 -20.38
CA LEU A 4 -14.30 -1.83 -20.76
C LEU A 4 -12.81 -2.16 -20.56
N ALA A 5 -11.99 -1.28 -19.97
CA ALA A 5 -10.53 -1.50 -19.83
C ALA A 5 -10.04 -1.87 -18.41
N ILE A 6 -10.91 -2.00 -17.40
CA ILE A 6 -10.49 -2.08 -15.98
C ILE A 6 -10.65 -3.49 -15.36
N MET A 7 -11.27 -4.46 -16.06
CA MET A 7 -11.56 -5.77 -15.45
C MET A 7 -10.37 -6.74 -15.41
N GLU A 8 -9.42 -6.68 -16.35
CA GLU A 8 -8.15 -7.42 -16.24
C GLU A 8 -7.16 -6.85 -15.19
N PRO A 9 -6.95 -5.53 -15.04
CA PRO A 9 -5.96 -5.01 -14.09
C PRO A 9 -6.32 -5.22 -12.61
N GLN A 10 -7.60 -5.32 -12.25
CA GLN A 10 -8.02 -5.46 -10.85
C GLN A 10 -7.61 -6.80 -10.24
N VAL A 11 -7.76 -7.91 -10.99
CA VAL A 11 -7.37 -9.24 -10.50
C VAL A 11 -5.86 -9.34 -10.34
N THR A 12 -5.08 -8.82 -11.30
CA THR A 12 -3.62 -8.75 -11.19
C THR A 12 -3.16 -7.92 -9.98
N LEU A 13 -3.82 -6.78 -9.74
CA LEU A 13 -3.54 -5.95 -8.56
C LEU A 13 -3.83 -6.70 -7.26
N LEU A 14 -4.97 -7.39 -7.17
CA LEU A 14 -5.33 -8.19 -6.00
C LEU A 14 -4.34 -9.34 -5.77
N HIS A 15 -3.88 -10.03 -6.82
CA HIS A 15 -2.83 -11.04 -6.72
C HIS A 15 -1.52 -10.45 -6.20
N ARG A 16 -1.14 -9.26 -6.66
CA ARG A 16 0.06 -8.57 -6.20
C ARG A 16 -0.05 -8.21 -4.71
N ILE A 17 -1.18 -7.68 -4.28
CA ILE A 17 -1.45 -7.39 -2.86
C ILE A 17 -1.39 -8.69 -2.03
N SER A 18 -2.02 -9.77 -2.49
CA SER A 18 -2.01 -11.06 -1.82
C SER A 18 -0.58 -11.60 -1.64
N ASN A 19 0.26 -11.49 -2.67
CA ASN A 19 1.66 -11.91 -2.60
C ASN A 19 2.49 -11.07 -1.62
N ILE A 20 2.22 -9.77 -1.51
CA ILE A 20 2.89 -8.89 -0.54
C ILE A 20 2.54 -9.33 0.88
N VAL A 21 1.25 -9.46 1.18
CA VAL A 21 0.75 -9.80 2.52
C VAL A 21 1.12 -11.24 2.92
N SER A 22 1.21 -12.16 1.96
CA SER A 22 1.55 -13.57 2.21
C SER A 22 3.06 -13.85 2.28
N SER A 23 3.91 -12.84 2.10
CA SER A 23 5.37 -13.04 2.10
C SER A 23 5.98 -13.06 3.49
N GLU A 24 7.19 -13.60 3.64
CA GLU A 24 7.96 -13.56 4.90
C GLU A 24 8.63 -12.20 5.17
N ARG A 25 8.16 -11.14 4.51
CA ARG A 25 8.71 -9.79 4.66
C ARG A 25 8.35 -9.19 6.01
N SER A 26 9.20 -8.27 6.47
CA SER A 26 8.88 -7.43 7.62
C SER A 26 7.66 -6.55 7.33
N LEU A 27 6.98 -6.10 8.39
CA LEU A 27 5.84 -5.19 8.27
C LEU A 27 6.23 -3.89 7.55
N ASP A 28 7.43 -3.36 7.79
CA ASP A 28 7.90 -2.13 7.16
C ASP A 28 8.10 -2.29 5.65
N GLU A 29 8.66 -3.41 5.21
CA GLU A 29 8.80 -3.73 3.79
C GLU A 29 7.44 -3.89 3.10
N MET A 30 6.49 -4.58 3.73
CA MET A 30 5.13 -4.71 3.21
C MET A 30 4.44 -3.35 3.06
N LEU A 31 4.55 -2.48 4.07
CA LEU A 31 3.96 -1.14 4.04
C LEU A 31 4.59 -0.27 2.94
N GLY A 32 5.91 -0.40 2.71
CA GLY A 32 6.59 0.28 1.60
C GLY A 32 6.07 -0.17 0.22
N GLU A 33 5.82 -1.46 0.01
CA GLU A 33 5.26 -1.94 -1.25
C GLU A 33 3.80 -1.50 -1.44
N ILE A 34 2.99 -1.54 -0.38
CA ILE A 34 1.60 -1.10 -0.40
C ILE A 34 1.50 0.39 -0.70
N ILE A 35 2.30 1.24 -0.05
CA ILE A 35 2.22 2.69 -0.23
C ILE A 35 2.55 3.10 -1.67
N GLY A 36 3.53 2.45 -2.29
CA GLY A 36 3.88 2.67 -3.70
C GLY A 36 2.74 2.28 -4.66
N LEU A 37 2.02 1.19 -4.36
CA LEU A 37 0.81 0.82 -5.11
C LEU A 37 -0.31 1.83 -4.90
N THR A 38 -0.52 2.30 -3.67
CA THR A 38 -1.55 3.31 -3.37
C THR A 38 -1.30 4.58 -4.14
N VAL A 39 -0.10 5.16 -4.10
CA VAL A 39 0.22 6.39 -4.83
C VAL A 39 -0.02 6.25 -6.34
N GLN A 40 0.35 5.11 -6.94
CA GLN A 40 0.11 4.85 -8.36
C GLN A 40 -1.38 4.78 -8.72
N VAL A 41 -2.21 4.19 -7.85
CA VAL A 41 -3.63 3.99 -8.11
C VAL A 41 -4.46 5.24 -7.79
N THR A 42 -4.05 6.01 -6.79
CA THR A 42 -4.77 7.20 -6.33
C THR A 42 -4.27 8.50 -6.95
N ASP A 43 -3.11 8.49 -7.63
CA ASP A 43 -2.47 9.65 -8.24
C ASP A 43 -2.30 10.82 -7.25
N CYS A 44 -1.80 10.51 -6.04
CA CYS A 44 -1.62 11.49 -4.96
C CYS A 44 -0.16 11.91 -4.80
N ASP A 45 0.07 13.19 -4.48
CA ASP A 45 1.43 13.74 -4.31
C ASP A 45 2.17 13.22 -3.06
N ALA A 46 1.43 12.80 -2.04
CA ALA A 46 2.00 12.23 -0.82
C ALA A 46 1.07 11.19 -0.21
N CYS A 47 1.66 10.15 0.39
CA CYS A 47 0.96 9.13 1.12
C CYS A 47 1.75 8.76 2.37
N LEU A 48 1.07 8.61 3.52
CA LEU A 48 1.70 8.30 4.80
C LEU A 48 0.89 7.23 5.52
N VAL A 49 1.58 6.26 6.10
CA VAL A 49 0.98 5.21 6.93
C VAL A 49 1.49 5.35 8.35
N TYR A 50 0.56 5.58 9.26
CA TYR A 50 0.81 5.62 10.70
C TYR A 50 0.24 4.38 11.35
N LEU A 51 1.00 3.77 12.26
CA LEU A 51 0.50 2.71 13.13
C LEU A 51 0.54 3.17 14.57
N ILE A 52 -0.44 2.72 15.33
CA ILE A 52 -0.46 2.89 16.77
C ILE A 52 0.40 1.78 17.38
N GLU A 53 1.44 2.16 18.12
CA GLU A 53 2.20 1.22 18.93
C GLU A 53 1.36 0.81 20.13
N LYS A 54 1.06 -0.48 20.24
CA LYS A 54 0.09 -0.99 21.24
C LYS A 54 0.57 -0.82 22.68
N GLU A 55 1.88 -0.80 22.89
CA GLU A 55 2.48 -0.77 24.23
C GLU A 55 2.51 0.66 24.81
N THR A 56 2.82 1.64 23.97
CA THR A 56 3.00 3.05 24.37
C THR A 56 1.77 3.90 24.06
N GLY A 57 0.96 3.50 23.07
CA GLY A 57 -0.12 4.31 22.51
C GLY A 57 0.37 5.35 21.49
N ASP A 58 1.66 5.35 21.15
CA ASP A 58 2.25 6.34 20.26
C ASP A 58 1.82 6.12 18.80
N ILE A 59 1.62 7.23 18.08
CA ILE A 59 1.33 7.22 16.65
C ILE A 59 2.66 7.34 15.92
N VAL A 60 3.11 6.22 15.34
CA VAL A 60 4.42 6.12 14.69
C VAL A 60 4.24 6.11 13.17
N LEU A 61 5.03 6.94 12.47
CA LEU A 61 5.12 6.89 11.02
C LEU A 61 5.89 5.63 10.60
N ARG A 62 5.25 4.75 9.83
CA ARG A 62 5.81 3.44 9.43
C ARG A 62 6.17 3.35 7.96
N ALA A 63 5.48 4.10 7.12
CA ALA A 63 5.83 4.27 5.72
C ALA A 63 5.38 5.64 5.23
N SER A 64 6.14 6.22 4.30
CA SER A 64 5.78 7.47 3.64
C SER A 64 6.31 7.50 2.22
N GLN A 65 5.53 8.06 1.31
CA GLN A 65 6.01 8.58 0.05
C GLN A 65 5.68 10.07 0.02
N VAL A 66 6.71 10.89 -0.14
CA VAL A 66 6.64 12.35 -0.27
C VAL A 66 7.26 12.74 -1.62
N PRO A 67 6.95 13.94 -2.16
CA PRO A 67 7.51 14.42 -3.41
C PRO A 67 9.05 14.44 -3.45
#